data_AF-A0ABD1U0G0-F1
#
_entry.id   AF-A0ABD1U0G0-F1
#
_cell.length_a   1.000
_cell.length_b   1.000
_cell.length_c   1.000
_cell.angle_alpha   90.00
_cell.angle_beta   90.00
_cell.angle_gamma   90.00
#
_symmetry.space_group_name_H-M   'P 1'
#
loop_
_entity.id
_entity.type
_entity.pdbx_description
1 polymer ?
#
loop_
_entity_poly.entity_id
_entity_poly.type
_entity_poly.pdbx_seq_one_letter_code
_entity_poly.pdbx_strand_id
1 'polypeptide(L)'
;MALISSATATDTSINTAIGEMQRANYFTFVMLINMAPSDLIHGNITFLMPNDRTLAKTVMPENTVVDFLLRHSIPSPLLMEHLLHFPTGSLIPTSRPGFVLKITNDGRSRFFLNNVRIISPNICTQGSSIRCHGIDEVVQATSIMPQPNIAPPAACPKNSTGGGSPVAAAPPTAPSPPSSGPSAPVPVKAPPPADSNVSPPRSNSPPRICNAGLLDLGSLSERILYWISCPQQAKRRVLEMSSRVTIPLLFFRVTTK
;
A
#
# COMPACT_ATOMS: atom_id res chain seq x y z
N MET A 1 35.45 -4.03 -0.48
CA MET A 1 34.00 -3.88 -0.24
C MET A 1 33.49 -2.82 -1.21
N ALA A 2 32.65 -3.18 -2.17
CA ALA A 2 32.07 -2.24 -3.11
C ALA A 2 30.89 -1.51 -2.44
N LEU A 3 30.97 -0.19 -2.36
CA LEU A 3 29.85 0.66 -1.97
C LEU A 3 28.92 0.77 -3.17
N ILE A 4 27.82 0.02 -3.14
CA ILE A 4 26.75 0.20 -4.12
C ILE A 4 26.08 1.53 -3.77
N SER A 5 26.05 2.49 -4.70
CA SER A 5 25.35 3.76 -4.51
C SER A 5 23.90 3.52 -4.10
N SER A 6 23.44 4.20 -3.06
CA SER A 6 22.05 4.10 -2.57
C SER A 6 21.02 4.40 -3.66
N ALA A 7 21.34 5.32 -4.59
CA ALA A 7 20.49 5.66 -5.73
C ALA A 7 20.25 4.48 -6.69
N THR A 8 21.28 3.68 -6.99
CA THR A 8 21.11 2.52 -7.89
C THR A 8 20.36 1.38 -7.20
N ALA A 9 20.50 1.26 -5.88
CA ALA A 9 19.73 0.32 -5.07
C ALA A 9 18.24 0.72 -4.97
N THR A 10 17.93 2.02 -4.87
CA THR A 10 16.53 2.48 -4.91
C THR A 10 15.90 2.27 -6.28
N ASP A 11 16.62 2.59 -7.36
CA ASP A 11 16.14 2.44 -8.74
C ASP A 11 15.80 0.98 -9.07
N THR A 12 16.66 0.05 -8.65
CA THR A 12 16.40 -1.38 -8.84
C THR A 12 15.20 -1.86 -8.01
N SER A 13 15.03 -1.35 -6.78
CA SER A 13 13.89 -1.72 -5.93
C SER A 13 12.54 -1.21 -6.47
N ILE A 14 12.48 0.02 -6.98
CA ILE A 14 11.23 0.58 -7.55
C ILE A 14 10.84 -0.12 -8.84
N ASN A 15 11.80 -0.40 -9.72
CA ASN A 15 11.53 -1.14 -10.96
C ASN A 15 11.04 -2.56 -10.69
N THR A 16 11.60 -3.22 -9.67
CA THR A 16 11.14 -4.54 -9.21
C THR A 16 9.70 -4.47 -8.71
N ALA A 17 9.40 -3.51 -7.83
CA ALA A 17 8.06 -3.30 -7.28
C ALA A 17 7.05 -2.98 -8.39
N ILE A 18 7.38 -2.10 -9.34
CA ILE A 18 6.55 -1.80 -10.52
C ILE A 18 6.21 -3.07 -11.28
N GLY A 19 7.18 -3.95 -11.52
CA GLY A 19 6.95 -5.23 -12.19
C GLY A 19 6.01 -6.15 -11.40
N GLU A 20 6.09 -6.17 -10.06
CA GLU A 20 5.17 -6.92 -9.19
C GLU A 20 3.75 -6.32 -9.23
N MET A 21 3.62 -4.99 -9.14
CA MET A 21 2.35 -4.28 -9.24
C MET A 21 1.63 -4.53 -10.57
N GLN A 22 2.35 -4.50 -11.69
CA GLN A 22 1.80 -4.77 -13.03
C GLN A 22 1.29 -6.21 -13.16
N ARG A 23 2.05 -7.20 -12.66
CA ARG A 23 1.61 -8.61 -12.66
C ARG A 23 0.35 -8.82 -11.80
N ALA A 24 0.15 -7.98 -10.79
CA ALA A 24 -1.02 -7.98 -9.92
C ALA A 24 -2.20 -7.13 -10.44
N ASN A 25 -2.11 -6.56 -11.66
CA ASN A 25 -3.12 -5.70 -12.29
C ASN A 25 -3.39 -4.36 -11.59
N TYR A 26 -2.35 -3.69 -11.09
CA TYR A 26 -2.42 -2.32 -10.55
C TYR A 26 -1.78 -1.30 -11.52
N PHE A 27 -2.23 -1.30 -12.78
CA PHE A 27 -1.59 -0.51 -13.85
C PHE A 27 -1.75 0.99 -13.66
N THR A 28 -2.90 1.44 -13.17
CA THR A 28 -3.20 2.87 -12.96
C THR A 28 -2.33 3.43 -11.84
N PHE A 29 -2.14 2.67 -10.76
CA PHE A 29 -1.26 3.09 -9.66
C PHE A 29 0.21 3.20 -10.12
N VAL A 30 0.67 2.27 -10.95
CA VAL A 30 1.99 2.34 -11.58
C VAL A 30 2.14 3.58 -12.47
N MET A 31 1.09 3.95 -13.21
CA MET A 31 1.09 5.20 -13.98
C MET A 31 1.26 6.42 -13.08
N LEU A 32 0.56 6.47 -11.93
CA LEU A 32 0.72 7.57 -10.96
C LEU A 32 2.16 7.64 -10.43
N ILE A 33 2.78 6.51 -10.10
CA ILE A 33 4.18 6.43 -9.68
C ILE A 33 5.11 7.02 -10.75
N ASN A 34 4.92 6.66 -12.02
CA ASN A 34 5.78 7.13 -13.12
C ASN A 34 5.59 8.62 -13.47
N MET A 35 4.46 9.22 -13.08
CA MET A 35 4.21 10.66 -13.23
C MET A 35 4.80 11.48 -12.07
N ALA A 36 5.14 10.83 -10.95
CA ALA A 36 5.72 11.51 -9.81
C ALA A 36 7.21 11.78 -10.01
N PRO A 37 7.75 12.82 -9.37
CA PRO A 37 9.19 13.03 -9.30
C PRO A 37 9.92 11.81 -8.70
N SER A 38 11.08 11.44 -9.26
CA SER A 38 11.83 10.25 -8.84
C SER A 38 12.34 10.35 -7.39
N ASP A 39 12.49 11.55 -6.86
CA ASP A 39 12.85 11.85 -5.48
C ASP A 39 11.65 11.76 -4.52
N LEU A 40 10.43 11.53 -4.99
CA LEU A 40 9.30 11.31 -4.08
C LEU A 40 9.45 9.98 -3.32
N ILE A 41 9.93 8.95 -4.02
CA ILE A 41 9.98 7.58 -3.52
C ILE A 41 11.41 7.29 -3.08
N HIS A 42 11.77 7.85 -1.94
CA HIS A 42 12.97 7.44 -1.21
C HIS A 42 12.68 6.13 -0.48
N GLY A 43 13.62 5.18 -0.54
CA GLY A 43 13.42 3.79 -0.10
C GLY A 43 12.85 3.64 1.33
N ASN A 44 12.33 2.44 1.62
CA ASN A 44 11.57 2.09 2.83
C ASN A 44 10.15 2.66 2.84
N ILE A 45 9.30 2.09 1.99
CA ILE A 45 7.93 2.53 1.81
C ILE A 45 6.97 1.35 1.66
N THR A 46 5.74 1.52 2.10
CA THR A 46 4.63 0.63 1.77
C THR A 46 3.61 1.38 0.94
N PHE A 47 3.29 0.90 -0.25
CA PHE A 47 2.19 1.43 -1.06
C PHE A 47 0.86 0.77 -0.69
N LEU A 48 -0.17 1.60 -0.56
CA LEU A 48 -1.56 1.20 -0.41
C LEU A 48 -2.25 1.51 -1.73
N MET A 49 -2.47 0.51 -2.56
CA MET A 49 -2.82 0.68 -3.97
C MET A 49 -4.31 0.41 -4.20
N PRO A 50 -5.14 1.44 -4.46
CA PRO A 50 -6.47 1.18 -4.94
C PRO A 50 -6.40 0.47 -6.29
N ASN A 51 -7.28 -0.48 -6.52
CA ASN A 51 -7.35 -1.17 -7.81
C ASN A 51 -7.77 -0.22 -8.94
N ASP A 52 -7.49 -0.61 -10.20
CA ASP A 52 -7.75 0.21 -11.38
C ASP A 52 -9.22 0.63 -11.51
N ARG A 53 -10.17 -0.22 -11.10
CA ARG A 53 -11.61 0.10 -11.13
C ARG A 53 -11.99 1.19 -10.13
N THR A 54 -11.34 1.21 -8.96
CA THR A 54 -11.52 2.24 -7.94
C THR A 54 -10.90 3.57 -8.40
N LEU A 55 -9.69 3.53 -8.97
CA LEU A 55 -9.01 4.73 -9.48
C LEU A 55 -9.76 5.36 -10.66
N ALA A 56 -10.33 4.55 -11.57
CA ALA A 56 -11.10 5.06 -12.71
C ALA A 56 -12.35 5.87 -12.34
N LYS A 57 -12.87 5.69 -11.12
CA LYS A 57 -14.03 6.44 -10.59
C LYS A 57 -13.62 7.66 -9.77
N THR A 58 -12.32 7.81 -9.49
CA THR A 58 -11.80 8.87 -8.63
C THR A 58 -11.44 10.07 -9.49
N VAL A 59 -11.96 11.24 -9.13
CA VAL A 59 -11.56 12.50 -9.77
C VAL A 59 -10.28 12.98 -9.08
N MET A 60 -9.15 12.88 -9.78
CA MET A 60 -7.85 13.33 -9.30
C MET A 60 -7.29 14.40 -10.24
N PRO A 61 -7.19 15.67 -9.80
CA PRO A 61 -6.49 16.69 -10.55
C PRO A 61 -4.99 16.36 -10.68
N GLU A 62 -4.36 16.65 -11.82
CA GLU A 62 -2.95 16.30 -12.09
C GLU A 62 -1.97 16.89 -11.05
N ASN A 63 -2.27 18.09 -10.55
CA ASN A 63 -1.48 18.76 -9.51
C ASN A 63 -1.58 18.11 -8.11
N THR A 64 -2.34 17.01 -7.97
CA THR A 64 -2.53 16.28 -6.70
C THR A 64 -1.92 14.89 -6.69
N VAL A 65 -1.30 14.42 -7.79
CA VAL A 65 -0.71 13.07 -7.88
C VAL A 65 0.30 12.80 -6.77
N VAL A 66 1.18 13.75 -6.48
CA VAL A 66 2.15 13.65 -5.39
C VAL A 66 1.47 13.51 -4.03
N ASP A 67 0.49 14.38 -3.73
CA ASP A 67 -0.25 14.32 -2.48
C ASP A 67 -1.04 13.01 -2.34
N PHE A 68 -1.61 12.53 -3.44
CA PHE A 68 -2.29 11.24 -3.52
C PHE A 68 -1.35 10.08 -3.15
N LEU A 69 -0.18 9.99 -3.79
CA LEU A 69 0.80 8.94 -3.51
C LEU A 69 1.32 9.00 -2.08
N LEU A 70 1.55 10.21 -1.54
CA LEU A 70 2.01 10.38 -0.15
C LEU A 70 0.95 9.94 0.87
N ARG A 71 -0.34 10.19 0.61
CA ARG A 71 -1.44 9.69 1.46
C ARG A 71 -1.67 8.18 1.33
N HIS A 72 -1.30 7.61 0.19
CA HIS A 72 -1.36 6.18 -0.11
C HIS A 72 -0.03 5.45 0.13
N SER A 73 0.82 6.00 1.00
CA SER A 73 2.04 5.34 1.39
C SER A 73 2.32 5.48 2.89
N ILE A 74 3.00 4.48 3.43
CA ILE A 74 3.51 4.45 4.80
C ILE A 74 5.03 4.50 4.70
N PRO A 75 5.73 5.37 5.46
CA PRO A 75 7.19 5.53 5.39
C PRO A 75 7.92 4.41 6.15
N SER A 76 7.54 3.17 5.89
CA SER A 76 8.14 1.95 6.43
C SER A 76 7.71 0.74 5.57
N PRO A 77 8.58 -0.25 5.30
CA PRO A 77 8.25 -1.45 4.55
C PRO A 77 7.53 -2.47 5.44
N LEU A 78 6.20 -2.48 5.40
CA LEU A 78 5.33 -3.30 6.23
C LEU A 78 4.74 -4.44 5.40
N LEU A 79 5.03 -5.68 5.78
CA LEU A 79 4.30 -6.85 5.33
C LEU A 79 2.97 -6.96 6.08
N MET A 80 2.05 -7.76 5.56
CA MET A 80 0.76 -8.01 6.19
C MET A 80 0.93 -8.58 7.61
N GLU A 81 1.93 -9.44 7.82
CA GLU A 81 2.26 -9.96 9.14
C GLU A 81 2.63 -8.85 10.12
N HIS A 82 3.38 -7.82 9.70
CA HIS A 82 3.69 -6.66 10.54
C HIS A 82 2.43 -5.86 10.85
N LEU A 83 1.58 -5.64 9.84
CA LEU A 83 0.32 -4.90 10.00
C LEU A 83 -0.61 -5.58 11.01
N LEU A 84 -0.67 -6.91 11.01
CA LEU A 84 -1.52 -7.69 11.92
C LEU A 84 -1.12 -7.59 13.40
N HIS A 85 0.13 -7.21 13.70
CA HIS A 85 0.60 -7.04 15.07
C HIS A 85 0.20 -5.70 15.69
N PHE A 86 -0.23 -4.72 14.89
CA PHE A 86 -0.72 -3.48 15.44
C PHE A 86 -2.09 -3.68 16.10
N PRO A 87 -2.29 -3.20 17.34
CA PRO A 87 -3.59 -3.21 17.98
C PRO A 87 -4.66 -2.45 17.18
N THR A 88 -5.90 -2.91 17.23
CA THR A 88 -7.05 -2.14 16.73
C THR A 88 -7.12 -0.79 17.46
N GLY A 89 -7.32 0.29 16.69
CA GLY A 89 -7.31 1.66 17.20
C GLY A 89 -5.96 2.36 17.13
N SER A 90 -4.87 1.66 16.78
CA SER A 90 -3.57 2.28 16.52
C SER A 90 -3.62 3.23 15.32
N LEU A 91 -2.73 4.23 15.34
CA LEU A 91 -2.55 5.20 14.27
C LEU A 91 -1.19 4.98 13.60
N ILE A 92 -1.17 4.87 12.27
CA ILE A 92 0.06 4.78 11.46
C ILE A 92 0.20 6.07 10.64
N PRO A 93 1.37 6.72 10.63
CA PRO A 93 1.58 7.88 9.77
C PRO A 93 1.62 7.47 8.30
N THR A 94 1.06 8.33 7.44
CA THR A 94 1.32 8.26 6.00
C THR A 94 2.62 9.00 5.66
N SER A 95 3.13 8.84 4.44
CA SER A 95 4.25 9.64 3.95
C SER A 95 3.88 11.11 3.76
N ARG A 96 2.58 11.44 3.74
CA ARG A 96 2.11 12.83 3.81
C ARG A 96 2.19 13.33 5.25
N PRO A 97 3.01 14.36 5.55
CA PRO A 97 3.13 14.89 6.90
C PRO A 97 1.78 15.37 7.45
N GLY A 98 1.51 15.05 8.72
CA GLY A 98 0.26 15.44 9.39
C GLY A 98 -0.95 14.57 9.07
N PHE A 99 -0.78 13.47 8.32
CA PHE A 99 -1.85 12.53 7.99
C PHE A 99 -1.59 11.14 8.57
N VAL A 100 -2.62 10.53 9.16
CA VAL A 100 -2.56 9.21 9.81
C VAL A 100 -3.67 8.29 9.34
N LEU A 101 -3.43 6.99 9.50
CA LEU A 101 -4.34 5.89 9.22
C LEU A 101 -4.68 5.17 10.51
N LYS A 102 -5.96 5.08 10.83
CA LYS A 102 -6.49 4.30 11.93
C LYS A 102 -6.62 2.84 11.52
N ILE A 103 -6.01 1.97 12.30
CA ILE A 103 -6.09 0.53 12.11
C ILE A 103 -7.38 0.00 12.73
N THR A 104 -8.06 -0.87 11.99
CA THR A 104 -9.11 -1.73 12.54
C THR A 104 -8.86 -3.16 12.07
N ASN A 105 -8.71 -4.09 13.02
CA ASN A 105 -8.56 -5.51 12.75
C ASN A 105 -9.78 -6.24 13.32
N ASP A 106 -10.64 -6.75 12.43
CA ASP A 106 -11.87 -7.44 12.78
C ASP A 106 -11.71 -8.97 12.81
N GLY A 107 -10.48 -9.47 13.00
CA GLY A 107 -10.13 -10.88 12.90
C GLY A 107 -10.27 -11.40 11.47
N ARG A 108 -10.49 -12.70 11.26
CA ARG A 108 -10.81 -13.38 9.96
C ARG A 108 -10.22 -12.73 8.68
N SER A 109 -8.99 -12.25 8.72
CA SER A 109 -8.32 -11.55 7.60
C SER A 109 -9.06 -10.31 7.09
N ARG A 110 -9.76 -9.59 7.98
CA ARG A 110 -10.40 -8.30 7.73
C ARG A 110 -9.61 -7.21 8.44
N PHE A 111 -8.68 -6.63 7.69
CA PHE A 111 -7.81 -5.55 8.15
C PHE A 111 -8.13 -4.28 7.39
N PHE A 112 -8.30 -3.18 8.11
CA PHE A 112 -8.71 -1.90 7.56
C PHE A 112 -7.79 -0.76 7.99
N LEU A 113 -7.61 0.19 7.09
CA LEU A 113 -6.90 1.46 7.29
C LEU A 113 -7.90 2.59 6.98
N ASN A 114 -8.31 3.37 7.98
CA ASN A 114 -9.38 4.37 7.83
C ASN A 114 -10.64 3.81 7.15
N ASN A 115 -11.09 2.63 7.61
CA ASN A 115 -12.26 1.91 7.08
C ASN A 115 -12.10 1.35 5.66
N VAL A 116 -10.95 1.54 5.01
CA VAL A 116 -10.62 0.92 3.72
C VAL A 116 -9.97 -0.43 3.94
N ARG A 117 -10.42 -1.48 3.25
CA ARG A 117 -9.95 -2.84 3.48
C ARG A 117 -8.72 -3.16 2.65
N ILE A 118 -7.76 -3.88 3.25
CA ILE A 118 -6.73 -4.56 2.47
C ILE A 118 -7.33 -5.81 1.81
N ILE A 119 -7.37 -5.83 0.48
CA ILE A 119 -7.93 -6.92 -0.32
C ILE A 119 -6.87 -7.79 -1.01
N SER A 120 -5.65 -7.28 -1.15
CA SER A 120 -4.53 -8.02 -1.76
C SER A 120 -3.26 -7.76 -0.97
N PRO A 121 -2.99 -8.54 0.09
CA PRO A 121 -1.79 -8.36 0.91
C PRO A 121 -0.53 -8.82 0.17
N ASN A 122 0.61 -8.22 0.52
CA ASN A 122 1.95 -8.66 0.11
C ASN A 122 2.12 -8.81 -1.41
N ILE A 123 1.79 -7.77 -2.19
CA ILE A 123 1.99 -7.77 -3.65
C ILE A 123 3.49 -7.67 -3.99
N CYS A 124 4.20 -6.73 -3.35
CA CYS A 124 5.64 -6.55 -3.57
C CYS A 124 6.43 -7.33 -2.52
N THR A 125 7.07 -8.41 -2.93
CA THR A 125 7.76 -9.36 -2.05
C THR A 125 9.24 -9.50 -2.35
N GLN A 126 9.64 -9.31 -3.61
CA GLN A 126 11.01 -9.54 -4.07
C GLN A 126 12.01 -8.52 -3.50
N GLY A 127 11.60 -7.25 -3.36
CA GLY A 127 12.41 -6.20 -2.74
C GLY A 127 12.29 -6.17 -1.21
N SER A 128 13.29 -5.63 -0.51
CA SER A 128 13.23 -5.42 0.96
C SER A 128 12.72 -4.03 1.34
N SER A 129 12.94 -3.02 0.49
CA SER A 129 12.66 -1.60 0.75
C SER A 129 11.26 -1.15 0.35
N ILE A 130 10.56 -1.89 -0.51
CA ILE A 130 9.23 -1.53 -1.01
C ILE A 130 8.27 -2.67 -0.75
N ARG A 131 7.19 -2.38 -0.01
CA ARG A 131 6.04 -3.27 0.18
C ARG A 131 4.83 -2.68 -0.49
N CYS A 132 3.89 -3.52 -0.88
CA CYS A 132 2.68 -3.07 -1.57
C CYS A 132 1.49 -3.92 -1.12
N HIS A 133 0.37 -3.27 -0.82
CA HIS A 133 -0.90 -3.92 -0.51
C HIS A 133 -1.99 -3.29 -1.37
N GLY A 134 -2.83 -4.12 -1.96
CA GLY A 134 -4.01 -3.69 -2.68
C GLY A 134 -5.17 -3.40 -1.73
N ILE A 135 -5.88 -2.31 -1.99
CA ILE A 135 -7.04 -1.85 -1.22
C ILE A 135 -8.28 -1.66 -2.11
N ASP A 136 -9.47 -1.78 -1.53
CA ASP A 136 -10.74 -1.70 -2.29
C ASP A 136 -11.23 -0.27 -2.55
N GLU A 137 -10.80 0.70 -1.75
CA GLU A 137 -11.19 2.12 -1.87
C GLU A 137 -9.97 3.06 -1.83
N VAL A 138 -10.21 4.35 -2.11
CA VAL A 138 -9.20 5.40 -1.93
C VAL A 138 -9.18 5.81 -0.46
N VAL A 139 -8.01 5.78 0.17
CA VAL A 139 -7.88 6.12 1.59
C VAL A 139 -8.04 7.62 1.79
N GLN A 140 -9.00 7.99 2.63
CA GLN A 140 -9.11 9.35 3.17
C GLN A 140 -8.29 9.42 4.45
N ALA A 141 -6.99 9.72 4.33
CA ALA A 141 -6.13 9.87 5.50
C ALA A 141 -6.61 11.03 6.39
N THR A 142 -6.54 10.85 7.70
CA THR A 142 -7.06 11.83 8.66
C THR A 142 -5.97 12.82 9.02
N SER A 143 -6.24 14.12 8.88
CA SER A 143 -5.32 15.17 9.35
C SER A 143 -5.31 15.22 10.88
N ILE A 144 -4.13 15.18 11.49
CA ILE A 144 -3.95 15.38 12.94
C ILE A 144 -3.67 16.84 13.32
N MET A 145 -3.45 17.72 12.34
CA MET A 145 -3.45 19.16 12.61
C MET A 145 -4.91 19.61 12.78
N PRO A 146 -5.24 20.34 13.87
CA PRO A 146 -6.49 21.08 13.93
C PRO A 146 -6.49 22.05 12.75
N GLN A 147 -7.33 21.78 11.77
CA GLN A 147 -7.69 22.81 10.82
C GLN A 147 -8.31 23.94 11.67
N PRO A 148 -7.83 25.19 11.60
CA PRO A 148 -8.52 26.28 12.26
C PRO A 148 -9.92 26.31 11.67
N ASN A 149 -10.91 25.91 12.47
CA ASN A 149 -12.32 26.00 12.11
C ASN A 149 -12.57 27.45 11.73
N ILE A 150 -12.74 27.72 10.43
CA ILE A 150 -13.40 28.95 9.99
C ILE A 150 -14.86 28.74 10.40
N ALA A 151 -15.17 29.10 11.63
CA ALA A 151 -16.53 29.28 12.06
C ALA A 151 -17.18 30.33 11.12
N PRO A 152 -18.44 30.14 10.69
CA PRO A 152 -19.18 31.22 10.04
C PRO A 152 -19.17 32.44 10.96
N PRO A 153 -19.07 33.69 10.44
CA PRO A 153 -19.02 34.87 11.28
C PRO A 153 -20.35 35.01 12.02
N ALA A 154 -20.36 34.57 13.28
CA ALA A 154 -21.42 34.91 14.22
C ALA A 154 -21.29 36.42 14.51
N ALA A 155 -22.28 37.18 14.06
CA ALA A 155 -22.40 38.58 14.40
C ALA A 155 -22.56 38.73 15.92
N CYS A 156 -21.61 39.43 16.56
CA CYS A 156 -21.73 39.80 17.97
C CYS A 156 -22.71 40.98 18.13
N PRO A 157 -23.64 40.96 19.08
CA PRO A 157 -24.27 42.19 19.56
C PRO A 157 -23.27 42.94 20.46
N LYS A 158 -23.04 44.21 20.13
CA LYS A 158 -22.36 45.15 21.02
C LYS A 158 -23.26 45.41 22.23
N ASN A 159 -22.75 45.25 23.44
CA ASN A 159 -23.03 46.25 24.46
C ASN A 159 -21.89 46.39 25.47
N SER A 160 -21.52 47.64 25.66
CA SER A 160 -20.45 48.15 26.51
C SER A 160 -20.82 48.05 27.99
N THR A 161 -19.82 47.94 28.88
CA THR A 161 -19.49 48.95 29.92
C THR A 161 -18.80 48.33 31.15
N GLY A 162 -17.70 48.94 31.56
CA GLY A 162 -17.06 48.82 32.88
C GLY A 162 -15.96 47.75 32.91
N GLY A 163 -14.66 48.05 32.98
CA GLY A 163 -13.99 49.12 33.71
C GLY A 163 -13.30 48.50 34.92
N GLY A 164 -11.98 48.27 34.82
CA GLY A 164 -11.17 47.82 35.96
C GLY A 164 -10.01 46.91 35.59
N SER A 165 -8.83 47.48 35.47
CA SER A 165 -7.52 46.84 35.67
C SER A 165 -6.69 47.80 36.53
N PRO A 166 -5.54 47.43 37.11
CA PRO A 166 -4.96 46.09 37.32
C PRO A 166 -4.45 45.88 38.76
N VAL A 167 -4.20 44.65 39.23
CA VAL A 167 -3.21 44.44 40.30
C VAL A 167 -2.45 43.12 40.08
N ALA A 168 -1.13 43.25 39.99
CA ALA A 168 -0.16 42.18 39.95
C ALA A 168 0.02 41.53 41.33
N ALA A 169 0.15 40.20 41.39
CA ALA A 169 0.79 39.52 42.52
C ALA A 169 1.40 38.18 42.08
N ALA A 170 2.58 37.92 42.62
CA ALA A 170 3.58 36.92 42.27
C ALA A 170 3.17 35.45 42.59
N PRO A 171 3.93 34.44 42.14
CA PRO A 171 3.56 33.02 42.24
C PRO A 171 3.92 32.42 43.60
N PRO A 172 3.14 31.46 44.14
CA PRO A 172 3.58 30.66 45.26
C PRO A 172 4.40 29.44 44.81
N THR A 173 5.51 29.31 45.52
CA THR A 173 6.51 28.24 45.64
C THR A 173 5.99 26.80 45.57
N ALA A 174 6.66 25.99 44.75
CA ALA A 174 6.55 24.53 44.76
C ALA A 174 7.42 23.93 45.89
N PRO A 175 6.91 22.97 46.67
CA PRO A 175 7.75 22.10 47.49
C PRO A 175 8.02 20.76 46.78
N SER A 176 9.29 20.40 46.66
CA SER A 176 9.78 19.05 46.35
C SER A 176 10.41 18.45 47.63
N PRO A 177 10.83 17.16 47.65
CA PRO A 177 10.04 15.94 47.77
C PRO A 177 10.45 15.12 49.03
N PRO A 178 9.75 14.03 49.39
CA PRO A 178 10.36 12.96 50.16
C PRO A 178 10.75 11.78 49.26
N SER A 179 12.03 11.48 49.32
CA SER A 179 12.68 10.25 48.88
C SER A 179 12.03 9.01 49.51
N SER A 180 11.67 8.02 48.69
CA SER A 180 11.49 6.64 49.13
C SER A 180 11.88 5.72 47.97
N GLY A 181 12.99 5.01 48.16
CA GLY A 181 13.59 4.14 47.16
C GLY A 181 12.82 2.84 46.94
N PRO A 182 13.18 2.08 45.89
CA PRO A 182 12.88 0.66 45.85
C PRO A 182 14.16 -0.18 45.93
N SER A 183 14.14 -1.06 46.93
CA SER A 183 14.60 -2.44 46.96
C SER A 183 15.61 -2.91 45.91
N ALA A 184 16.69 -3.47 46.45
CA ALA A 184 17.70 -4.26 45.76
C ALA A 184 17.11 -5.35 44.82
N PRO A 185 17.83 -5.69 43.73
CA PRO A 185 17.45 -6.76 42.84
C PRO A 185 17.69 -8.13 43.48
N VAL A 186 16.65 -8.98 43.47
CA VAL A 186 16.76 -10.42 43.72
C VAL A 186 17.50 -11.05 42.54
N PRO A 187 18.54 -11.89 42.74
CA PRO A 187 19.20 -12.60 41.64
C PRO A 187 18.30 -13.76 41.18
N VAL A 188 17.78 -13.69 39.96
CA VAL A 188 17.13 -14.83 39.31
C VAL A 188 18.22 -15.80 38.87
N LYS A 189 18.16 -17.01 39.44
CA LYS A 189 19.03 -18.15 39.15
C LYS A 189 18.73 -18.65 37.73
N ALA A 190 19.75 -18.67 36.87
CA ALA A 190 19.68 -19.22 35.52
C ALA A 190 19.43 -20.75 35.54
N PRO A 191 18.62 -21.31 34.63
CA PRO A 191 18.58 -22.74 34.40
C PRO A 191 19.77 -23.21 33.53
N PRO A 192 20.30 -24.43 33.77
CA PRO A 192 21.47 -24.96 33.07
C PRO A 192 21.16 -25.42 31.62
N PRO A 193 22.16 -25.44 30.71
CA PRO A 193 22.05 -26.04 29.40
C PRO A 193 22.59 -27.49 29.39
N ALA A 194 21.96 -28.35 28.59
CA ALA A 194 22.39 -29.67 28.07
C ALA A 194 21.12 -30.55 27.95
N ASP A 195 20.90 -31.40 26.95
CA ASP A 195 21.72 -31.81 25.83
C ASP A 195 20.83 -32.51 24.79
N SER A 196 21.21 -32.33 23.53
CA SER A 196 21.39 -33.39 22.53
C SER A 196 20.37 -34.53 22.36
N ASN A 197 19.97 -34.67 21.08
CA ASN A 197 19.80 -35.95 20.37
C ASN A 197 18.36 -36.49 20.17
N VAL A 198 17.67 -36.01 19.12
CA VAL A 198 16.72 -36.83 18.37
C VAL A 198 16.97 -36.64 16.88
N SER A 199 17.40 -37.71 16.24
CA SER A 199 17.60 -37.85 14.79
C SER A 199 16.27 -37.77 14.01
N PRO A 200 16.30 -37.41 12.71
CA PRO A 200 15.10 -37.14 11.92
C PRO A 200 14.43 -38.43 11.38
N PRO A 201 13.09 -38.51 11.33
CA PRO A 201 12.44 -39.57 10.58
C PRO A 201 12.46 -39.24 9.07
N ARG A 202 13.21 -40.04 8.30
CA ARG A 202 12.94 -40.31 6.88
C ARG A 202 11.80 -41.32 6.79
N SER A 203 10.76 -41.04 5.99
CA SER A 203 9.98 -42.04 5.24
C SER A 203 8.91 -41.30 4.41
N ASN A 204 9.13 -41.09 3.11
CA ASN A 204 8.66 -41.93 1.99
C ASN A 204 7.23 -41.63 1.55
N SER A 205 7.12 -40.75 0.56
CA SER A 205 5.94 -40.62 -0.31
C SER A 205 5.87 -41.81 -1.27
N PRO A 206 4.70 -42.40 -1.55
CA PRO A 206 4.57 -43.40 -2.60
C PRO A 206 4.48 -42.74 -3.99
N PRO A 207 5.03 -43.36 -5.04
CA PRO A 207 4.89 -42.87 -6.41
C PRO A 207 3.50 -43.26 -6.95
N ARG A 208 2.75 -42.29 -7.47
CA ARG A 208 1.58 -42.59 -8.33
C ARG A 208 2.09 -42.98 -9.71
N ILE A 209 2.13 -44.28 -9.95
CA ILE A 209 2.25 -44.91 -11.25
C ILE A 209 0.85 -44.85 -11.89
N CYS A 210 0.70 -44.11 -12.99
CA CYS A 210 -0.48 -44.21 -13.86
C CYS A 210 -0.24 -45.38 -14.82
N ASN A 211 -0.89 -46.51 -14.56
CA ASN A 211 -1.00 -47.60 -15.54
C ASN A 211 -1.87 -47.14 -16.70
N ALA A 212 -1.34 -47.32 -17.92
CA ALA A 212 -2.12 -47.39 -19.15
C ALA A 212 -2.39 -48.87 -19.46
N GLY A 213 -3.63 -49.17 -19.84
CA GLY A 213 -4.08 -50.48 -20.33
C GLY A 213 -5.61 -50.55 -20.19
N LEU A 214 -6.42 -50.26 -21.21
CA LEU A 214 -6.66 -50.95 -22.49
C LEU A 214 -8.00 -51.70 -22.42
N LEU A 215 -8.78 -51.60 -23.51
CA LEU A 215 -10.10 -52.18 -23.82
C LEU A 215 -11.31 -51.31 -23.39
N ASP A 216 -12.35 -51.06 -24.19
CA ASP A 216 -12.63 -51.26 -25.61
C ASP A 216 -13.89 -50.46 -25.99
N LEU A 217 -13.98 -50.08 -27.27
CA LEU A 217 -15.08 -49.60 -28.11
C LEU A 217 -16.38 -49.01 -27.51
N GLY A 218 -16.72 -47.77 -27.94
CA GLY A 218 -18.11 -47.32 -28.01
C GLY A 218 -18.34 -45.82 -28.23
N SER A 219 -18.55 -45.43 -29.50
CA SER A 219 -19.45 -44.36 -29.93
C SER A 219 -19.10 -42.87 -29.69
N LEU A 220 -18.70 -42.22 -30.79
CA LEU A 220 -19.13 -40.91 -31.30
C LEU A 220 -19.38 -39.74 -30.30
N SER A 221 -18.62 -38.66 -30.56
CA SER A 221 -19.06 -37.25 -30.61
C SER A 221 -18.50 -36.30 -29.54
N GLU A 222 -17.91 -35.23 -30.08
CA GLU A 222 -17.67 -33.89 -29.51
C GLU A 222 -16.49 -33.61 -28.55
N ARG A 223 -15.54 -32.86 -29.12
CA ARG A 223 -14.93 -31.62 -28.58
C ARG A 223 -13.93 -31.74 -27.40
N ILE A 224 -12.71 -32.02 -27.83
CA ILE A 224 -11.42 -31.43 -27.44
C ILE A 224 -11.54 -30.20 -26.51
N LEU A 225 -11.14 -30.38 -25.27
CA LEU A 225 -10.48 -29.37 -24.45
C LEU A 225 -9.18 -29.97 -23.91
N TYR A 226 -8.17 -29.11 -23.79
CA TYR A 226 -6.84 -29.32 -23.21
C TYR A 226 -5.73 -29.85 -24.13
N TRP A 227 -5.06 -28.89 -24.78
CA TRP A 227 -3.60 -28.90 -24.87
C TRP A 227 -3.04 -27.78 -23.99
N ILE A 228 -2.13 -28.18 -23.11
CA ILE A 228 -1.23 -27.34 -22.31
C ILE A 228 0.11 -27.23 -23.05
N SER A 229 0.80 -26.10 -22.85
CA SER A 229 2.19 -25.79 -23.27
C SER A 229 2.38 -25.53 -24.77
N CYS A 230 3.09 -24.52 -25.26
CA CYS A 230 4.21 -23.74 -24.70
C CYS A 230 4.39 -22.43 -25.54
N PRO A 231 5.17 -21.44 -25.06
CA PRO A 231 5.25 -20.08 -25.58
C PRO A 231 6.38 -19.94 -26.62
N GLN A 232 6.06 -19.52 -27.84
CA GLN A 232 6.95 -18.79 -28.77
C GLN A 232 6.17 -18.57 -30.08
N GLN A 233 5.45 -17.45 -30.21
CA GLN A 233 5.16 -16.80 -31.49
C GLN A 233 4.38 -15.48 -31.28
N ALA A 234 5.07 -14.48 -30.74
CA ALA A 234 4.63 -13.09 -30.83
C ALA A 234 5.75 -12.25 -31.44
N LYS A 235 6.22 -12.68 -32.61
CA LYS A 235 7.09 -11.87 -33.49
C LYS A 235 6.89 -12.28 -34.95
N ARG A 236 5.73 -11.91 -35.50
CA ARG A 236 5.47 -11.52 -36.90
C ARG A 236 3.97 -11.62 -37.19
N ARG A 237 3.31 -10.46 -37.27
CA ARG A 237 2.36 -10.09 -38.33
C ARG A 237 2.02 -8.61 -38.12
N VAL A 238 2.92 -7.76 -38.60
CA VAL A 238 2.54 -6.47 -39.18
C VAL A 238 2.07 -6.78 -40.61
N LEU A 239 1.08 -6.01 -41.08
CA LEU A 239 0.33 -6.12 -42.34
C LEU A 239 -0.78 -7.18 -42.34
N GLU A 240 -1.98 -6.76 -41.95
CA GLU A 240 -3.16 -6.71 -42.83
C GLU A 240 -4.39 -6.26 -42.01
N MET A 241 -4.48 -4.95 -41.77
CA MET A 241 -5.73 -4.31 -41.31
C MET A 241 -5.74 -2.88 -41.88
N SER A 242 -5.51 -2.79 -43.19
CA SER A 242 -5.75 -1.61 -44.00
C SER A 242 -6.91 -1.94 -44.93
N SER A 243 -8.12 -1.61 -44.49
CA SER A 243 -9.24 -1.17 -45.35
C SER A 243 -10.54 -1.19 -44.55
N ARG A 244 -11.38 -0.19 -44.84
CA ARG A 244 -12.77 0.02 -44.36
C ARG A 244 -12.91 0.88 -43.10
N VAL A 245 -12.51 2.15 -43.22
CA VAL A 245 -13.34 3.24 -42.70
C VAL A 245 -13.43 4.31 -43.80
N THR A 246 -14.55 4.32 -44.52
CA THR A 246 -14.91 5.37 -45.47
C THR A 246 -15.52 6.52 -44.68
N ILE A 247 -14.83 7.67 -44.62
CA ILE A 247 -15.36 8.93 -44.08
C ILE A 247 -15.71 9.82 -45.29
N PRO A 248 -16.93 10.36 -45.40
CA PRO A 248 -17.30 11.26 -46.49
C PRO A 248 -16.65 12.65 -46.30
N LEU A 249 -15.99 13.14 -47.36
CA LEU A 249 -15.43 14.49 -47.43
C LEU A 249 -16.55 15.55 -47.38
N LEU A 250 -16.48 16.41 -46.37
CA LEU A 250 -17.16 17.71 -46.36
C LEU A 250 -16.32 18.72 -47.18
N PHE A 251 -16.88 19.16 -48.30
CA PHE A 251 -16.37 20.27 -49.10
C PHE A 251 -16.46 21.58 -48.33
N PHE A 252 -15.33 22.16 -47.93
CA PHE A 252 -15.25 23.57 -47.57
C PHE A 252 -14.99 24.41 -48.83
N ARG A 253 -16.01 25.18 -49.22
CA ARG A 253 -15.95 26.17 -50.29
C ARG A 253 -15.38 27.46 -49.72
N VAL A 254 -14.15 27.81 -50.11
CA VAL A 254 -13.56 29.13 -49.86
C VAL A 254 -14.17 30.12 -50.86
N THR A 255 -14.83 31.16 -50.36
CA THR A 255 -15.20 32.34 -51.14
C THR A 255 -14.39 33.52 -50.66
N THR A 256 -13.49 33.99 -51.51
CA THR A 256 -12.81 35.29 -51.40
C THR A 256 -13.76 36.40 -51.86
N LYS A 257 -13.90 37.45 -51.05
CA LYS A 257 -14.23 38.79 -51.52
C LYS A 257 -13.66 39.83 -50.58
#